data_AF-A0A8S3KLV6-F1
#
_entry.id   AF-A0A8S3KLV6-F1
#
_cell.length_a   1.000
_cell.length_b   1.000
_cell.length_c   1.000
_cell.angle_alpha   90.00
_cell.angle_beta   90.00
_cell.angle_gamma   90.00
#
_symmetry.space_group_name_H-M   'P 1'
#
loop_
_entity.id
_entity.type
_entity.pdbx_description
1 polymer ?
#
loop_
_entity_poly.entity_id
_entity_poly.type
_entity_poly.pdbx_seq_one_letter_code
_entity_poly.pdbx_strand_id
1 'polypeptide(L)'
;QAGVKIIYCMPLNPDIMETLENTQVHYMRVSDDYSENINQWNIGRVSMITWAIGVIPFKDTFWTTSIQPESRYGNFTGPNIHLNALIALMSLDNTDCNLLNCP
;
A
#
# COMPACT_ATOMS: atom_id res chain seq x y z
N GLN A 1 -26.02 1.81 10.00
CA GLN A 1 -24.80 1.00 10.16
C GLN A 1 -23.65 1.94 10.51
N ALA A 2 -22.94 1.76 11.62
CA ALA A 2 -21.64 2.43 11.78
C ALA A 2 -20.67 1.74 10.82
N GLY A 3 -20.27 2.44 9.75
CA GLY A 3 -19.48 1.88 8.66
C GLY A 3 -18.06 1.54 9.11
N VAL A 4 -17.72 0.26 9.10
CA VAL A 4 -16.35 -0.22 9.37
C VAL A 4 -15.56 -0.03 8.09
N LYS A 5 -14.52 0.81 8.10
CA LYS A 5 -13.61 0.92 6.97
C LYS A 5 -12.66 -0.27 6.96
N ILE A 6 -12.56 -0.96 5.82
CA ILE A 6 -11.76 -2.16 5.65
C ILE A 6 -10.52 -1.84 4.80
N ILE A 7 -9.41 -2.46 5.18
CA ILE A 7 -8.16 -2.46 4.42
C ILE A 7 -7.86 -3.89 4.00
N TYR A 8 -7.65 -4.11 2.70
CA TYR A 8 -7.23 -5.42 2.18
C TYR A 8 -5.71 -5.54 2.17
N CYS A 9 -5.23 -6.62 2.79
CA CYS A 9 -3.83 -6.97 2.94
C CYS A 9 -3.55 -8.22 2.10
N MET A 10 -2.72 -8.10 1.07
CA MET A 10 -2.45 -9.19 0.10
C MET A 10 -3.73 -9.83 -0.48
N PRO A 11 -4.62 -9.04 -1.10
CA PRO A 11 -5.80 -9.61 -1.71
C PRO A 11 -5.43 -10.48 -2.91
N LEU A 12 -6.17 -11.56 -3.07
CA LEU A 12 -6.20 -12.32 -4.31
C LEU A 12 -7.13 -11.63 -5.31
N ASN A 13 -7.03 -12.00 -6.59
CA ASN A 13 -7.90 -11.44 -7.63
C ASN A 13 -9.42 -11.49 -7.30
N PRO A 14 -9.96 -12.56 -6.68
CA PRO A 14 -11.36 -12.57 -6.26
C PRO A 14 -11.69 -11.51 -5.21
N ASP A 15 -10.79 -11.26 -4.25
CA ASP A 15 -10.98 -10.24 -3.21
C ASP A 15 -10.99 -8.84 -3.83
N ILE A 16 -10.14 -8.60 -4.84
CA ILE A 16 -10.14 -7.35 -5.61
C ILE A 16 -11.49 -7.14 -6.30
N MET A 17 -12.07 -8.18 -6.91
CA MET A 17 -13.36 -8.07 -7.59
C MET A 17 -14.53 -7.88 -6.61
N GLU A 18 -14.44 -8.41 -5.40
CA GLU A 18 -15.44 -8.24 -4.35
C GLU A 18 -15.57 -6.77 -3.91
N THR A 19 -14.50 -5.97 -4.05
CA THR A 19 -14.55 -4.53 -3.75
C THR A 19 -15.55 -3.75 -4.60
N LEU A 20 -15.96 -4.28 -5.76
CA LEU A 20 -17.00 -3.68 -6.61
C LEU A 20 -18.38 -3.69 -5.94
N GLU A 21 -18.64 -4.66 -5.05
CA GLU A 21 -19.89 -4.76 -4.27
C GLU A 21 -19.69 -4.27 -2.83
N ASN A 22 -18.49 -4.48 -2.26
CA ASN A 22 -18.17 -4.12 -0.90
C ASN A 22 -17.56 -2.71 -0.80
N THR A 23 -18.46 -1.72 -0.72
CA THR A 23 -18.12 -0.29 -0.56
C THR A 23 -17.41 0.07 0.75
N GLN A 24 -17.22 -0.86 1.68
CA GLN A 24 -16.47 -0.61 2.92
C GLN A 24 -14.95 -0.69 2.73
N VAL A 25 -14.48 -1.26 1.61
CA VAL A 25 -13.06 -1.38 1.30
C VAL A 25 -12.58 -0.08 0.66
N HIS A 26 -11.69 0.63 1.37
CA HIS A 26 -11.15 1.91 0.89
C HIS A 26 -9.69 1.85 0.47
N TYR A 27 -8.92 0.94 1.07
CA TYR A 27 -7.48 0.82 0.84
C TYR A 27 -7.09 -0.61 0.54
N MET A 28 -6.13 -0.76 -0.37
CA MET A 28 -5.63 -2.06 -0.78
C MET A 28 -4.11 -2.08 -0.85
N ARG A 29 -3.50 -3.06 -0.19
CA ARG A 29 -2.06 -3.27 -0.26
C ARG A 29 -1.71 -3.82 -1.63
N VAL A 30 -0.86 -3.10 -2.36
CA VAL A 30 -0.44 -3.46 -3.72
C VAL A 30 1.02 -3.90 -3.81
N SER A 31 1.72 -3.94 -2.67
CA SER A 31 3.05 -4.54 -2.55
C SER A 31 2.98 -5.86 -1.78
N ASP A 32 3.98 -6.71 -1.98
CA ASP A 32 4.26 -7.84 -1.10
C ASP A 32 4.80 -7.38 0.26
N ASP A 33 4.93 -8.33 1.18
CA ASP A 33 5.59 -8.12 2.47
C ASP A 33 7.02 -7.61 2.28
N TYR A 34 7.36 -6.57 3.04
CA TYR A 34 8.64 -5.87 2.95
C TYR A 34 9.88 -6.77 3.01
N SER A 35 9.85 -7.80 3.85
CA SER A 35 10.98 -8.69 4.09
C SER A 35 11.12 -9.83 3.07
N GLU A 36 10.08 -10.11 2.28
CA GLU A 36 10.00 -11.33 1.49
C GLU A 36 10.35 -11.13 0.01
N ASN A 37 10.23 -9.89 -0.50
CA ASN A 37 10.45 -9.60 -1.91
C ASN A 37 11.27 -8.31 -2.11
N ILE A 38 12.45 -8.43 -2.74
CA ILE A 38 13.31 -7.29 -3.09
C ILE A 38 12.66 -6.29 -4.07
N ASN A 39 11.64 -6.73 -4.81
CA ASN A 39 10.94 -5.96 -5.84
C ASN A 39 9.59 -5.42 -5.36
N GLN A 40 9.29 -5.44 -4.06
CA GLN A 40 8.02 -4.92 -3.52
C GLN A 40 7.78 -3.43 -3.79
N TRP A 41 8.81 -2.67 -4.18
CA TRP A 41 8.67 -1.29 -4.66
C TRP A 41 7.95 -1.19 -6.01
N ASN A 42 7.89 -2.26 -6.80
CA ASN A 42 7.30 -2.29 -8.13
C ASN A 42 5.78 -2.53 -8.08
N ILE A 43 5.04 -1.50 -7.64
CA ILE A 43 3.59 -1.57 -7.45
C ILE A 43 2.77 -1.03 -8.63
N GLY A 44 3.41 -0.49 -9.67
CA GLY A 44 2.76 0.37 -10.66
C GLY A 44 1.55 -0.27 -11.38
N ARG A 45 1.68 -1.51 -11.85
CA ARG A 45 0.60 -2.20 -12.57
C ARG A 45 -0.63 -2.45 -11.71
N VAL A 46 -0.43 -2.95 -10.50
CA VAL A 46 -1.53 -3.24 -9.57
C VAL A 46 -2.16 -1.94 -9.05
N SER A 47 -1.35 -0.89 -8.86
CA SER A 47 -1.82 0.44 -8.48
C SER A 47 -2.77 1.02 -9.53
N MET A 48 -2.49 0.83 -10.83
CA MET A 48 -3.39 1.30 -11.90
C MET A 48 -4.76 0.60 -11.86
N ILE A 49 -4.79 -0.70 -11.60
CA ILE A 49 -6.05 -1.48 -11.57
C ILE A 49 -6.88 -1.08 -10.35
N THR A 50 -6.26 -1.04 -9.17
CA THR A 50 -6.91 -0.68 -7.91
C THR A 50 -7.45 0.73 -7.93
N TRP A 51 -6.67 1.67 -8.47
CA TRP A 51 -7.12 3.04 -8.71
C TRP A 51 -8.34 3.10 -9.65
N ALA A 52 -8.34 2.34 -10.75
CA ALA A 52 -9.43 2.33 -11.72
C ALA A 52 -10.77 1.82 -11.15
N ILE A 53 -10.73 0.96 -10.12
CA ILE A 53 -11.92 0.44 -9.43
C ILE A 53 -12.28 1.26 -8.17
N GLY A 54 -11.61 2.39 -7.93
CA GLY A 54 -11.92 3.31 -6.83
C GLY A 54 -11.36 2.90 -5.47
N VAL A 55 -10.39 1.98 -5.43
CA VAL A 55 -9.71 1.55 -4.20
C VAL A 55 -8.30 2.15 -4.15
N ILE A 56 -7.95 2.81 -3.06
CA ILE A 56 -6.68 3.51 -2.93
C ILE A 56 -5.55 2.48 -2.75
N PRO A 57 -4.56 2.41 -3.66
CA PRO A 57 -3.41 1.54 -3.48
C PRO A 57 -2.55 2.01 -2.31
N PHE A 58 -1.88 1.10 -1.60
CA PHE A 58 -0.78 1.48 -0.72
C PHE A 58 0.33 0.43 -0.70
N LYS A 59 1.55 0.90 -0.47
CA LYS A 59 2.72 0.06 -0.23
C LYS A 59 2.83 -0.30 1.26
N ASP A 60 3.27 -1.52 1.54
CA ASP A 60 3.56 -2.01 2.89
C ASP A 60 4.61 -1.17 3.63
N THR A 61 4.64 -1.34 4.96
CA THR A 61 5.62 -0.71 5.84
C THR A 61 7.06 -1.12 5.50
N PHE A 62 8.04 -0.29 5.86
CA PHE A 62 9.46 -0.56 5.56
C PHE A 62 10.35 -0.08 6.69
N TRP A 63 11.59 -0.58 6.75
CA TRP A 63 12.56 -0.11 7.74
C TRP A 63 13.08 1.27 7.37
N THR A 64 13.02 2.20 8.32
CA THR A 64 13.56 3.55 8.18
C THR A 64 15.04 3.62 8.50
N THR A 65 15.59 2.61 9.18
CA THR A 65 17.00 2.48 9.53
C THR A 65 17.64 1.30 8.81
N SER A 66 18.92 1.42 8.44
CA SER A 66 19.65 0.35 7.74
C SER A 66 19.67 -0.95 8.54
N ILE A 67 19.86 -0.87 9.85
CA ILE A 67 19.77 -2.01 10.77
C ILE A 67 18.68 -1.68 11.78
N GLN A 68 17.63 -2.49 11.82
CA GLN A 68 16.54 -2.33 12.77
C GLN A 68 16.91 -3.06 14.08
N PRO A 69 17.10 -2.35 15.21
CA PRO A 69 17.41 -2.98 16.48
C PRO A 69 16.28 -3.92 16.91
N GLU A 70 16.63 -5.06 17.50
CA GLU A 70 15.68 -6.07 18.00
C GLU A 70 14.73 -6.63 16.94
N SER A 71 15.09 -6.53 15.67
CA SER A 71 14.31 -7.11 14.59
C SER A 71 14.25 -8.63 14.71
N ARG A 72 13.04 -9.20 14.55
CA ARG A 72 12.83 -10.65 14.43
C ARG A 72 13.59 -11.27 13.26
N TYR A 73 14.01 -10.45 12.31
CA TYR A 73 14.74 -10.83 11.10
C TYR A 73 16.28 -10.79 11.29
N GLY A 74 16.75 -10.58 12.52
CA GLY A 74 18.17 -10.57 12.85
C GLY A 74 18.92 -9.36 12.28
N ASN A 75 20.22 -9.53 12.02
CA ASN A 75 21.09 -8.48 11.48
C ASN A 75 20.98 -8.39 9.95
N PHE A 76 19.77 -8.11 9.47
CA PHE A 76 19.52 -7.83 8.06
C PHE A 76 19.71 -6.33 7.80
N THR A 77 20.15 -5.98 6.60
CA THR A 77 20.18 -4.59 6.14
C THR A 77 19.16 -4.40 5.03
N GLY A 78 18.16 -3.55 5.29
CA GLY A 78 17.08 -3.27 4.34
C GLY A 78 17.61 -2.55 3.09
N PRO A 79 17.31 -3.04 1.87
CA PRO A 79 17.73 -2.37 0.65
C PRO A 79 16.86 -1.14 0.34
N ASN A 80 17.48 -0.09 -0.23
CA ASN A 80 16.80 1.03 -0.88
C ASN A 80 15.74 1.76 -0.03
N ILE A 81 16.05 2.10 1.22
CA ILE A 81 15.12 2.77 2.16
C ILE A 81 14.49 4.04 1.56
N HIS A 82 15.27 4.87 0.88
CA HIS A 82 14.78 6.11 0.27
C HIS A 82 13.74 5.86 -0.84
N LEU A 83 13.96 4.84 -1.67
CA LEU A 83 12.98 4.44 -2.68
C LEU A 83 11.69 3.94 -2.03
N ASN A 84 11.82 3.13 -0.98
CA ASN A 84 10.68 2.62 -0.24
C ASN A 84 9.84 3.74 0.38
N ALA A 85 10.49 4.74 0.97
CA ALA A 85 9.83 5.92 1.51
C ALA A 85 9.11 6.73 0.43
N LEU A 86 9.76 6.96 -0.72
CA LEU A 86 9.14 7.69 -1.82
C LEU A 86 7.90 6.97 -2.36
N ILE A 87 7.99 5.65 -2.58
CA ILE A 87 6.85 4.87 -3.08
C ILE A 87 5.72 4.80 -2.05
N ALA A 88 6.04 4.65 -0.75
CA ALA A 88 5.02 4.67 0.30
C ALA A 88 4.25 6.00 0.30
N LEU A 89 4.97 7.12 0.22
CA LEU A 89 4.38 8.45 0.18
C LEU A 89 3.50 8.66 -1.05
N MET A 90 3.98 8.28 -2.25
CA MET A 90 3.24 8.47 -3.49
C MET A 90 2.07 7.48 -3.65
N SER A 91 2.08 6.34 -2.95
CA SER A 91 0.99 5.37 -3.03
C SER A 91 -0.28 5.86 -2.35
N LEU A 92 -0.17 6.69 -1.31
CA LEU A 92 -1.29 7.16 -0.50
C LEU A 92 -2.04 8.37 -1.10
N ASP A 93 -1.79 8.72 -2.36
CA ASP A 93 -2.39 9.92 -2.95
C ASP A 93 -3.88 9.71 -3.24
N ASN A 94 -4.69 10.03 -2.23
CA ASN A 94 -6.11 10.26 -2.40
C ASN A 94 -6.28 11.70 -2.91
N THR A 95 -6.22 11.86 -4.23
CA THR A 95 -6.71 13.09 -4.87
C THR A 95 -8.25 13.13 -4.82
N ASP A 96 -8.77 13.25 -3.59
CA ASP A 96 -9.99 13.99 -3.28
C ASP A 96 -9.74 15.52 -3.41
N CYS A 97 -8.71 15.93 -4.17
CA CYS A 97 -8.57 17.28 -4.74
C CYS A 97 -9.49 17.49 -5.96
N ASN A 98 -10.69 16.92 -5.93
CA ASN A 98 -11.77 17.22 -6.89
C ASN A 98 -12.73 18.31 -6.40
N LEU A 99 -12.43 18.97 -5.28
CA LEU A 99 -13.09 20.22 -4.88
C LEU A 99 -12.04 21.29 -4.62
N LEU A 100 -12.07 22.32 -5.45
CA LEU A 100 -11.46 23.64 -5.30
C LEU A 100 -11.10 23.99 -3.83
N ASN A 101 -9.82 24.31 -3.61
CA ASN A 101 -9.18 24.81 -2.38
C ASN A 101 -8.68 23.77 -1.37
N CYS A 102 -7.42 23.38 -1.54
CA CYS A 102 -6.53 23.15 -0.40
C CYS A 102 -5.85 24.50 -0.02
N PRO A 103 -5.58 24.76 1.28
CA PRO A 103 -4.87 25.95 1.73
C PRO A 103 -3.43 26.04 1.21
#